data_AF-A0AA91BT10-F1
#
_entry.id   AF-A0AA91BT10-F1
#
_cell.length_a   1.000
_cell.length_b   1.000
_cell.length_c   1.000
_cell.angle_alpha   90.00
_cell.angle_beta   90.00
_cell.angle_gamma   90.00
#
_symmetry.space_group_name_H-M   'P 1'
#
loop_
_entity.id
_entity.type
_entity.pdbx_description
1 polymer ?
#
loop_
_entity_poly.entity_id
_entity_poly.type
_entity_poly.pdbx_seq_one_letter_code
_entity_poly.pdbx_strand_id
1 'polypeptide(L)'
;MKILISCMACQAATGIPCGHRELASVTEPGIYETTCPTNSEKTFLILQGEKFEVFFEKSLLALHNEAYSEAVILSVTAIELFLNFSTKVMTATKETTFEDLESIDKSINTAERNIGAYLLASELWATQNTSHLPIDLKFIDKVRKTRNKCAHDGYLPLPEKAQKHVESLAKACLESICILREKASEAFDQVFSQHNLRLARDARERQKQLGIESTNPATVCPPFRVGLLNAEAVFDIVKEVEIAYENQLLFTRIASN
;
A
#
# COMPACT_ATOMS: atom_id res chain seq x y z
N MET A 1 -1.18 -3.27 -12.39
CA MET A 1 -0.81 -1.94 -11.87
C MET A 1 0.60 -1.59 -12.28
N LYS A 2 0.73 -0.44 -12.95
CA LYS A 2 2.01 0.17 -13.31
C LYS A 2 2.09 1.52 -12.61
N ILE A 3 3.29 1.97 -12.28
CA ILE A 3 3.54 3.31 -11.75
C ILE A 3 4.35 4.10 -12.77
N LEU A 4 4.08 5.40 -12.81
CA LEU A 4 4.85 6.34 -13.61
C LEU A 4 6.10 6.74 -12.84
N ILE A 5 7.26 6.51 -13.45
CA ILE A 5 8.55 6.91 -12.93
C ILE A 5 9.04 8.07 -13.77
N SER A 6 9.42 9.17 -13.13
CA SER A 6 10.09 10.30 -13.77
C SER A 6 11.56 10.36 -13.37
N CYS A 7 12.40 10.82 -14.29
CA CYS A 7 13.78 11.14 -13.94
C CYS A 7 13.80 12.32 -12.96
N MET A 8 14.40 12.11 -11.79
CA MET A 8 14.59 13.17 -10.79
C MET A 8 15.98 13.79 -10.87
N ALA A 9 16.93 13.13 -11.51
CA ALA A 9 18.30 13.61 -11.63
C ALA A 9 18.39 14.93 -12.43
N CYS A 10 17.68 15.03 -13.56
CA CYS A 10 17.61 16.28 -14.32
C CYS A 10 16.91 17.42 -13.55
N GLN A 11 15.86 17.10 -12.79
CA GLN A 11 15.19 18.09 -11.93
C GLN A 11 16.11 18.56 -10.81
N ALA A 12 16.88 17.67 -10.20
CA ALA A 12 17.86 18.02 -9.17
C ALA A 12 18.98 18.91 -9.71
N ALA A 13 19.46 18.63 -10.94
CA ALA A 13 20.54 19.38 -11.56
C ALA A 13 20.11 20.76 -12.10
N THR A 14 18.92 20.86 -12.68
CA THR A 14 18.48 22.05 -13.44
C THR A 14 17.25 22.76 -12.86
N GLY A 15 16.61 22.18 -11.85
CA GLY A 15 15.29 22.61 -11.38
C GLY A 15 14.13 22.21 -12.30
N ILE A 16 14.41 21.66 -13.48
CA ILE A 16 13.42 21.34 -14.51
C ILE A 16 13.44 19.84 -14.80
N PRO A 17 12.29 19.13 -14.74
CA PRO A 17 12.23 17.74 -15.18
C PRO A 17 12.50 17.64 -16.68
N CYS A 18 13.31 16.68 -17.12
CA CYS A 18 13.61 16.45 -18.55
C CYS A 18 12.42 15.88 -19.35
N GLY A 19 11.25 15.73 -18.74
CA GLY A 19 10.05 15.16 -19.36
C GLY A 19 10.10 13.63 -19.54
N HIS A 20 11.26 12.99 -19.35
CA HIS A 20 11.36 11.54 -19.45
C HIS A 20 10.51 10.84 -18.38
N ARG A 21 9.65 9.93 -18.85
CA ARG A 21 8.76 9.13 -18.02
C ARG A 21 8.76 7.69 -18.51
N GLU A 22 8.78 6.76 -17.57
CA GLU A 22 8.74 5.32 -17.82
C GLU A 22 7.62 4.69 -17.00
N LEU A 23 6.95 3.67 -17.54
CA LEU A 23 5.97 2.88 -16.79
C LEU A 23 6.63 1.62 -16.24
N ALA A 24 6.73 1.50 -14.92
CA ALA A 24 7.22 0.30 -14.27
C ALA A 24 6.09 -0.53 -13.69
N SER A 25 6.17 -1.85 -13.86
CA SER A 25 5.28 -2.79 -13.17
C SER A 25 5.57 -2.79 -11.67
N VAL A 26 4.53 -2.73 -10.83
CA VAL A 26 4.72 -2.73 -9.38
C VAL A 26 5.18 -4.11 -8.89
N THR A 27 6.37 -4.14 -8.29
CA THR A 27 7.05 -5.34 -7.80
C THR A 27 7.51 -5.15 -6.36
N GLU A 28 7.62 -6.26 -5.62
CA GLU A 28 8.44 -6.29 -4.40
C GLU A 28 9.91 -6.12 -4.81
N PRO A 29 10.74 -5.32 -4.09
CA PRO A 29 10.53 -4.71 -2.78
C PRO A 29 9.90 -3.29 -2.79
N GLY A 30 9.43 -2.78 -3.92
CA GLY A 30 8.91 -1.40 -4.03
C GLY A 30 9.99 -0.35 -4.33
N ILE A 31 11.17 -0.78 -4.79
CA ILE A 31 12.27 0.08 -5.26
C ILE A 31 12.39 -0.08 -6.76
N TYR A 32 12.40 1.04 -7.47
CA TYR A 32 12.44 1.11 -8.92
C TYR A 32 13.66 1.89 -9.38
N GLU A 33 14.21 1.48 -10.51
CA GLU A 33 15.40 2.06 -11.12
C GLU A 33 15.04 2.46 -12.55
N THR A 34 15.36 3.70 -12.92
CA THR A 34 15.25 4.18 -14.31
C THR A 34 16.53 4.89 -14.70
N THR A 35 16.90 4.83 -15.97
CA THR A 35 18.05 5.53 -16.53
C THR A 35 17.56 6.63 -17.46
N CYS A 36 17.91 7.88 -17.15
CA CYS A 36 17.52 9.02 -17.96
C CYS A 36 18.19 8.95 -19.34
N PRO A 37 17.45 9.02 -20.46
CA PRO A 37 18.05 8.98 -21.79
C PRO A 37 18.83 10.27 -22.13
N THR A 38 18.58 11.38 -21.43
CA THR A 38 19.19 12.68 -21.73
C THR A 38 20.60 12.82 -21.16
N ASN A 39 20.83 12.31 -19.94
CA ASN A 39 22.12 12.43 -19.26
C ASN A 39 22.69 11.08 -18.79
N SER A 40 22.02 9.97 -19.09
CA SER A 40 22.39 8.61 -18.68
C SER A 40 22.48 8.38 -17.17
N GLU A 41 21.92 9.30 -16.36
CA GLU A 41 21.93 9.17 -14.90
C GLU A 41 20.81 8.25 -14.43
N LYS A 42 21.14 7.43 -13.43
CA LYS A 42 20.19 6.53 -12.79
C LYS A 42 19.42 7.24 -11.68
N THR A 43 18.10 7.11 -11.70
CA THR A 43 17.22 7.56 -10.62
C THR A 43 16.64 6.34 -9.92
N PHE A 44 16.69 6.35 -8.59
CA PHE A 44 15.98 5.37 -7.76
C PHE A 44 14.72 5.99 -7.22
N LEU A 45 13.64 5.25 -7.25
CA LEU A 45 12.33 5.67 -6.79
C LEU A 45 11.76 4.61 -5.84
N ILE A 46 11.28 5.04 -4.67
CA ILE A 46 10.61 4.16 -3.70
C ILE A 46 9.11 4.42 -3.71
N LEU A 47 8.32 3.34 -3.65
CA LEU A 47 6.88 3.42 -3.47
C LEU A 47 6.58 3.56 -1.98
N GLN A 48 6.09 4.72 -1.55
CA GLN A 48 5.88 5.05 -0.14
C GLN A 48 4.69 4.36 0.50
N GLY A 49 3.83 3.77 -0.32
CA GLY A 49 2.60 3.17 0.16
C GLY A 49 2.85 1.87 0.90
N GLU A 50 2.10 1.67 1.98
CA GLU A 50 2.11 0.40 2.67
C GLU A 50 1.56 -0.70 1.76
N LYS A 51 2.00 -1.94 2.01
CA LYS A 51 1.62 -3.07 1.13
C LYS A 51 0.10 -3.23 1.02
N PHE A 52 -0.62 -3.05 2.13
CA PHE A 52 -2.08 -3.15 2.11
C PHE A 52 -2.71 -2.10 1.17
N GLU A 53 -2.17 -0.88 1.09
CA GLU A 53 -2.66 0.18 0.20
C GLU A 53 -2.50 -0.23 -1.26
N VAL A 54 -1.34 -0.78 -1.62
CA VAL A 54 -1.05 -1.28 -2.96
C VAL A 54 -1.99 -2.43 -3.34
N PHE A 55 -2.26 -3.35 -2.42
CA PHE A 55 -3.18 -4.46 -2.69
C PHE A 55 -4.64 -4.00 -2.80
N PHE A 56 -5.06 -2.99 -2.04
CA PHE A 56 -6.37 -2.37 -2.25
C PHE A 56 -6.47 -1.71 -3.62
N GLU A 57 -5.46 -0.95 -4.05
CA GLU A 57 -5.45 -0.36 -5.39
C GLU A 57 -5.54 -1.43 -6.49
N LYS A 58 -4.76 -2.50 -6.37
CA LYS A 58 -4.84 -3.63 -7.31
C LYS A 58 -6.21 -4.29 -7.32
N SER A 59 -6.87 -4.40 -6.16
CA SER A 59 -8.23 -4.93 -6.07
C SER A 59 -9.24 -4.05 -6.81
N LEU A 60 -9.15 -2.73 -6.67
CA LEU A 60 -10.00 -1.78 -7.40
C LEU A 60 -9.75 -1.86 -8.91
N LEU A 61 -8.50 -1.98 -9.35
CA LEU A 61 -8.19 -2.22 -10.76
C LEU A 61 -8.77 -3.54 -11.27
N ALA A 62 -8.73 -4.60 -10.46
CA ALA A 62 -9.31 -5.88 -10.85
C ALA A 62 -10.85 -5.79 -10.96
N LEU A 63 -11.53 -5.05 -10.08
CA LEU A 63 -12.96 -4.76 -10.23
C LEU A 63 -13.26 -4.02 -11.53
N HIS A 64 -12.48 -2.98 -11.83
CA HIS A 64 -12.64 -2.19 -13.05
C HIS A 64 -12.45 -3.03 -14.31
N ASN A 65 -11.50 -3.96 -14.30
CA ASN A 65 -11.25 -4.88 -15.41
C ASN A 65 -12.17 -6.12 -15.41
N GLU A 66 -13.26 -6.10 -14.64
CA GLU A 66 -14.23 -7.21 -14.51
C GLU A 66 -13.62 -8.54 -14.03
N ALA A 67 -12.43 -8.50 -13.42
CA ALA A 67 -11.73 -9.63 -12.83
C ALA A 67 -12.21 -9.86 -11.38
N TYR A 68 -13.49 -10.19 -11.21
CA TYR A 68 -14.17 -10.17 -9.91
C TYR A 68 -13.58 -11.11 -8.85
N SER A 69 -13.20 -12.34 -9.22
CA SER A 69 -12.54 -13.27 -8.27
C SER A 69 -11.18 -12.75 -7.82
N GLU A 70 -10.42 -12.17 -8.74
CA GLU A 70 -9.12 -11.57 -8.45
C GLU A 70 -9.29 -10.37 -7.51
N ALA A 71 -10.25 -9.49 -7.79
CA ALA A 71 -10.57 -8.36 -6.92
C ALA A 71 -10.86 -8.78 -5.49
N VAL A 72 -11.70 -9.81 -5.29
CA VAL A 72 -12.01 -10.36 -3.97
C VAL A 72 -10.74 -10.88 -3.29
N ILE A 73 -9.94 -11.70 -3.98
CA ILE A 73 -8.71 -12.27 -3.41
C ILE A 73 -7.74 -11.16 -2.99
N LEU A 74 -7.51 -10.17 -3.87
CA LEU A 74 -6.60 -9.05 -3.60
C LEU A 74 -7.08 -8.18 -2.43
N SER A 75 -8.39 -7.90 -2.32
CA SER A 75 -8.93 -7.12 -1.19
C SER A 75 -8.79 -7.85 0.15
N VAL A 76 -8.94 -9.18 0.16
CA VAL A 76 -8.71 -9.98 1.37
C VAL A 76 -7.22 -9.94 1.75
N THR A 77 -6.31 -10.09 0.78
CA THR A 77 -4.87 -9.94 1.04
C THR A 77 -4.54 -8.56 1.58
N ALA A 78 -5.17 -7.50 1.06
CA ALA A 78 -5.01 -6.15 1.57
C ALA A 78 -5.41 -6.05 3.05
N ILE A 79 -6.55 -6.64 3.43
CA ILE A 79 -6.98 -6.69 4.84
C ILE A 79 -6.00 -7.48 5.69
N GLU A 80 -5.55 -8.66 5.27
CA GLU A 80 -4.59 -9.47 6.03
C GLU A 80 -3.28 -8.69 6.30
N LEU A 81 -2.81 -7.91 5.32
CA LEU A 81 -1.65 -7.02 5.47
C LEU A 81 -1.95 -5.82 6.40
N PHE A 82 -3.16 -5.28 6.33
CA PHE A 82 -3.62 -4.20 7.20
C PHE A 82 -3.72 -4.65 8.67
N LEU A 83 -4.13 -5.89 8.95
CA LEU A 83 -4.17 -6.43 10.31
C LEU A 83 -2.77 -6.45 10.95
N ASN A 84 -1.75 -6.82 10.16
CA ASN A 84 -0.37 -6.75 10.64
C ASN A 84 0.06 -5.28 10.91
N PHE A 85 -0.20 -4.38 9.96
CA PHE A 85 0.08 -2.95 10.14
C PHE A 85 -0.58 -2.37 11.40
N SER A 86 -1.88 -2.60 11.58
CA SER A 86 -2.63 -2.12 12.74
C SER A 86 -2.14 -2.73 14.05
N THR A 87 -1.75 -4.02 14.05
CA THR A 87 -1.12 -4.65 15.21
C THR A 87 0.11 -3.86 15.64
N LYS A 88 1.01 -3.54 14.71
CA LYS A 88 2.21 -2.75 15.00
C LYS A 88 1.87 -1.39 15.57
N VAL A 89 0.90 -0.69 14.99
CA VAL A 89 0.48 0.64 15.48
C VAL A 89 -0.07 0.54 16.90
N MET A 90 -0.92 -0.46 17.19
CA MET A 90 -1.50 -0.66 18.52
C MET A 90 -0.45 -1.05 19.58
N THR A 91 0.62 -1.75 19.18
CA THR A 91 1.67 -2.20 20.10
C THR A 91 2.86 -1.25 20.19
N ALA A 92 3.01 -0.32 19.25
CA ALA A 92 4.16 0.57 19.20
C ALA A 92 4.10 1.58 20.35
N THR A 93 5.25 1.71 21.01
CA THR A 93 5.53 2.70 22.04
C THR A 93 6.58 3.69 21.53
N LYS A 94 6.78 4.80 22.25
CA LYS A 94 7.82 5.79 21.91
C LYS A 94 9.24 5.19 21.86
N GLU A 95 9.45 4.08 22.54
CA GLU A 95 10.74 3.37 22.64
C GLU A 95 10.88 2.26 21.58
N THR A 96 9.81 1.95 20.84
CA THR A 96 9.81 0.87 19.85
C THR A 96 10.74 1.20 18.68
N THR A 97 11.79 0.41 18.51
CA THR A 97 12.74 0.59 17.41
C THR A 97 12.25 -0.03 16.11
N PHE A 98 12.93 0.27 15.00
CA PHE A 98 12.66 -0.37 13.71
C PHE A 98 12.94 -1.87 13.79
N GLU A 99 14.02 -2.24 14.47
CA GLU A 99 14.47 -3.62 14.65
C GLU A 99 13.45 -4.43 15.45
N ASP A 100 12.82 -3.82 16.45
CA ASP A 100 11.74 -4.46 17.23
C ASP A 100 10.56 -4.83 16.33
N LEU A 101 10.08 -3.90 15.50
CA LEU A 101 8.95 -4.13 14.62
C LEU A 101 9.26 -5.12 13.50
N GLU A 102 10.50 -5.12 12.98
CA GLU A 102 10.96 -6.12 12.00
C GLU A 102 11.05 -7.52 12.63
N SER A 103 11.47 -7.61 13.90
CA SER A 103 11.52 -8.89 14.62
C SER A 103 10.12 -9.48 14.86
N ILE A 104 9.14 -8.61 15.17
CA ILE A 104 7.74 -8.99 15.32
C ILE A 104 7.22 -9.54 14.00
N ASP A 105 7.40 -8.80 12.89
CA ASP A 105 6.99 -9.23 11.54
C ASP A 105 7.49 -10.63 11.17
N LYS A 106 8.77 -10.89 11.42
CA LYS A 106 9.40 -12.18 11.13
C LYS A 106 8.79 -13.30 11.97
N SER A 107 8.35 -12.98 13.19
CA SER A 107 7.78 -13.94 14.14
C SER A 107 6.32 -14.30 13.85
N ILE A 108 5.54 -13.37 13.27
CA ILE A 108 4.10 -13.55 12.96
C ILE A 108 3.80 -13.76 11.47
N ASN A 109 4.77 -14.23 10.70
CA ASN A 109 4.75 -14.30 9.23
C ASN A 109 3.68 -15.20 8.56
N THR A 110 2.72 -15.78 9.30
CA THR A 110 1.60 -16.52 8.72
C THR A 110 0.30 -15.75 8.90
N ALA A 111 -0.63 -15.89 7.95
CA ALA A 111 -1.93 -15.20 8.01
C ALA A 111 -2.68 -15.48 9.33
N GLU A 112 -2.61 -16.72 9.85
CA GLU A 112 -3.27 -17.09 11.09
C GLU A 112 -2.62 -16.46 12.34
N ARG A 113 -1.28 -16.36 12.36
CA ARG A 113 -0.56 -15.68 13.44
C ARG A 113 -0.82 -14.19 13.42
N ASN A 114 -0.84 -13.57 12.23
CA ASN A 114 -1.19 -12.16 12.06
C ASN A 114 -2.60 -11.86 12.60
N ILE A 115 -3.58 -12.71 12.27
CA ILE A 115 -4.95 -12.57 12.77
C ILE A 115 -4.99 -12.70 14.29
N GLY A 116 -4.33 -13.72 14.85
CA GLY A 116 -4.30 -13.93 16.31
C GLY A 116 -3.65 -12.75 17.05
N ALA A 117 -2.52 -12.25 16.53
CA ALA A 117 -1.84 -11.08 17.08
C ALA A 117 -2.72 -9.82 17.03
N TYR A 118 -3.37 -9.59 15.89
CA TYR A 118 -4.31 -8.49 15.72
C TYR A 118 -5.46 -8.56 16.72
N LEU A 119 -6.12 -9.72 16.85
CA LEU A 119 -7.26 -9.88 17.75
C LEU A 119 -6.86 -9.57 19.19
N LEU A 120 -5.73 -10.13 19.66
CA LEU A 120 -5.22 -9.85 21.00
C LEU A 120 -4.90 -8.36 21.19
N ALA A 121 -4.19 -7.74 20.24
CA ALA A 121 -3.83 -6.33 20.30
C ALA A 121 -5.08 -5.44 20.29
N SER A 122 -6.09 -5.77 19.47
CA SER A 122 -7.34 -5.01 19.36
C SER A 122 -8.19 -5.06 20.62
N GLU A 123 -8.24 -6.20 21.32
CA GLU A 123 -8.94 -6.33 22.59
C GLU A 123 -8.24 -5.52 23.69
N LEU A 124 -6.91 -5.63 23.79
CA LEU A 124 -6.12 -4.82 24.72
C LEU A 124 -6.29 -3.32 24.45
N TRP A 125 -6.24 -2.94 23.18
CA TRP A 125 -6.45 -1.57 22.72
C TRP A 125 -7.82 -1.02 23.14
N ALA A 126 -8.89 -1.81 22.97
CA ALA A 126 -10.24 -1.39 23.31
C ALA A 126 -10.40 -1.07 24.80
N THR A 127 -9.69 -1.80 25.68
CA THR A 127 -9.69 -1.50 27.12
C THR A 127 -9.06 -0.14 27.47
N GLN A 128 -8.15 0.35 26.63
CA GLN A 128 -7.39 1.58 26.87
C GLN A 128 -7.99 2.80 26.15
N ASN A 129 -8.62 2.60 24.98
CA ASN A 129 -9.01 3.69 24.09
C ASN A 129 -10.53 3.87 23.94
N THR A 130 -11.35 3.07 24.63
CA THR A 130 -12.84 3.10 24.59
C THR A 130 -13.46 3.00 23.19
N SER A 131 -12.66 2.64 22.19
CA SER A 131 -13.03 2.58 20.77
C SER A 131 -12.62 1.22 20.24
N HIS A 132 -13.60 0.47 19.72
CA HIS A 132 -13.33 -0.77 19.02
C HIS A 132 -12.99 -0.48 17.56
N LEU A 133 -11.99 -1.17 17.03
CA LEU A 133 -11.80 -1.21 15.58
C LEU A 133 -12.97 -1.97 14.93
N PRO A 134 -13.45 -1.56 13.75
CA PRO A 134 -14.59 -2.19 13.08
C PRO A 134 -14.30 -3.62 12.56
N ILE A 135 -13.06 -4.09 12.65
CA ILE A 135 -12.65 -5.43 12.20
C ILE A 135 -12.58 -6.36 13.42
N ASP A 136 -13.64 -7.13 13.62
CA ASP A 136 -13.74 -8.15 14.67
C ASP A 136 -13.50 -9.58 14.12
N LEU A 137 -13.52 -10.57 15.02
CA LEU A 137 -13.35 -11.98 14.62
C LEU A 137 -14.40 -12.45 13.61
N LYS A 138 -15.66 -12.03 13.77
CA LYS A 138 -16.76 -12.43 12.87
C LYS A 138 -16.54 -11.87 11.46
N PHE A 139 -16.06 -10.64 11.37
CA PHE A 139 -15.68 -9.99 10.13
C PHE A 139 -14.56 -10.78 9.45
N ILE A 140 -13.47 -11.07 10.16
CA ILE A 140 -12.32 -11.82 9.63
C ILE A 140 -12.75 -13.20 9.13
N ASP A 141 -13.57 -13.93 9.90
CA ASP A 141 -14.07 -15.25 9.50
C ASP A 141 -14.90 -15.20 8.21
N LYS A 142 -15.77 -14.20 8.07
CA LYS A 142 -16.57 -14.00 6.86
C LYS A 142 -15.69 -13.71 5.64
N VAL A 143 -14.65 -12.89 5.83
CA VAL A 143 -13.68 -12.53 4.78
C VAL A 143 -12.89 -13.76 4.34
N ARG A 144 -12.32 -14.53 5.27
CA ARG A 144 -11.58 -15.78 4.97
C ARG A 144 -12.44 -16.79 4.21
N LYS A 145 -13.69 -17.00 4.63
CA LYS A 145 -14.62 -17.91 3.95
C LYS A 145 -14.88 -17.49 2.50
N THR A 146 -15.00 -16.19 2.27
CA THR A 146 -15.23 -15.65 0.92
C THR A 146 -14.00 -15.82 0.03
N ARG A 147 -12.80 -15.54 0.56
CA ARG A 147 -11.54 -15.77 -0.15
C ARG A 147 -11.33 -17.24 -0.48
N ASN A 148 -11.55 -18.15 0.46
CA ASN A 148 -11.36 -19.58 0.23
C ASN A 148 -12.26 -20.10 -0.89
N LYS A 149 -13.52 -19.64 -0.94
CA LYS A 149 -14.42 -19.98 -2.05
C LYS A 149 -13.87 -19.53 -3.40
N CYS A 150 -13.38 -18.29 -3.50
CA CYS A 150 -12.87 -17.75 -4.76
C CYS A 150 -11.54 -18.41 -5.17
N ALA A 151 -10.64 -18.63 -4.22
CA ALA A 151 -9.29 -19.11 -4.48
C ALA A 151 -9.18 -20.63 -4.65
N HIS A 152 -10.03 -21.41 -3.96
CA HIS A 152 -9.92 -22.87 -3.90
C HIS A 152 -11.13 -23.60 -4.48
N ASP A 153 -12.34 -23.07 -4.27
CA ASP A 153 -13.57 -23.74 -4.72
C ASP A 153 -13.97 -23.35 -6.16
N GLY A 154 -13.20 -22.49 -6.83
CA GLY A 154 -13.49 -22.00 -8.17
C GLY A 154 -14.73 -21.09 -8.25
N TYR A 155 -15.16 -20.52 -7.12
CA TYR A 155 -16.32 -19.63 -7.09
C TYR A 155 -16.03 -18.33 -7.86
N LEU A 156 -16.89 -18.03 -8.84
CA LEU A 156 -16.90 -16.78 -9.58
C LEU A 156 -18.03 -15.90 -9.02
N PRO A 157 -17.71 -14.84 -8.27
CA PRO A 157 -18.72 -13.96 -7.70
C PRO A 157 -19.42 -13.15 -8.80
N LEU A 158 -20.72 -12.89 -8.59
CA LEU A 158 -21.43 -11.89 -9.40
C LEU A 158 -20.82 -10.50 -9.19
N PRO A 159 -20.85 -9.61 -10.21
CA PRO A 159 -20.26 -8.27 -10.14
C PRO A 159 -20.63 -7.50 -8.86
N GLU A 160 -21.94 -7.38 -8.58
CA GLU A 160 -22.47 -6.68 -7.41
C GLU A 160 -21.97 -7.27 -6.07
N LYS A 161 -21.82 -8.61 -6.02
CA LYS A 161 -21.33 -9.29 -4.81
C LYS A 161 -19.84 -9.03 -4.61
N ALA A 162 -19.05 -9.02 -5.68
CA ALA A 162 -17.62 -8.72 -5.61
C ALA A 162 -17.39 -7.26 -5.21
N GLN A 163 -18.09 -6.32 -5.86
CA GLN A 163 -18.05 -4.90 -5.56
C GLN A 163 -18.39 -4.64 -4.08
N LYS A 164 -19.54 -5.12 -3.61
CA LYS A 164 -19.96 -4.95 -2.21
C LYS A 164 -18.97 -5.56 -1.21
N HIS A 165 -18.31 -6.66 -1.59
CA HIS A 165 -17.29 -7.28 -0.75
C HIS A 165 -16.07 -6.35 -0.60
N VAL A 166 -15.49 -5.89 -1.70
CA VAL A 166 -14.34 -4.98 -1.71
C VAL A 166 -14.65 -3.68 -0.98
N GLU A 167 -15.82 -3.08 -1.23
CA GLU A 167 -16.28 -1.87 -0.54
C GLU A 167 -16.37 -2.05 0.98
N SER A 168 -16.96 -3.16 1.43
CA SER A 168 -17.08 -3.43 2.87
C SER A 168 -15.71 -3.56 3.55
N LEU A 169 -14.72 -4.11 2.83
CA LEU A 169 -13.36 -4.23 3.32
C LEU A 169 -12.63 -2.88 3.33
N ALA A 170 -12.72 -2.13 2.23
CA ALA A 170 -12.12 -0.80 2.13
C ALA A 170 -12.67 0.11 3.23
N LYS A 171 -13.99 0.13 3.44
CA LYS A 171 -14.64 0.90 4.50
C LYS A 171 -14.12 0.54 5.90
N ALA A 172 -14.09 -0.75 6.23
CA ALA A 172 -13.60 -1.19 7.55
C ALA A 172 -12.12 -0.83 7.76
N CYS A 173 -11.29 -0.96 6.72
CA CYS A 173 -9.89 -0.53 6.74
C CYS A 173 -9.77 0.99 6.99
N LEU A 174 -10.51 1.80 6.24
CA LEU A 174 -10.51 3.26 6.33
C LEU A 174 -10.96 3.75 7.71
N GLU A 175 -12.08 3.23 8.22
CA GLU A 175 -12.56 3.54 9.57
C GLU A 175 -11.53 3.17 10.63
N SER A 176 -10.87 2.01 10.48
CA SER A 176 -9.79 1.59 11.38
C SER A 176 -8.59 2.54 11.33
N ILE A 177 -8.19 3.00 10.13
CA ILE A 177 -7.11 3.98 9.96
C ILE A 177 -7.45 5.30 10.64
N CYS A 178 -8.68 5.79 10.49
CA CYS A 178 -9.14 7.00 11.17
C CYS A 178 -9.02 6.86 12.69
N ILE A 179 -9.50 5.76 13.26
CA ILE A 179 -9.41 5.49 14.72
C ILE A 179 -7.95 5.43 15.17
N LEU A 180 -7.11 4.67 14.47
CA LEU A 180 -5.69 4.52 14.81
C LEU A 180 -4.96 5.87 14.75
N ARG A 181 -5.24 6.68 13.74
CA ARG A 181 -4.63 8.00 13.58
C ARG A 181 -5.10 8.99 14.64
N GLU A 182 -6.38 8.94 15.02
CA GLU A 182 -6.94 9.82 16.05
C GLU A 182 -6.37 9.49 17.44
N LYS A 183 -6.25 8.20 17.77
CA LYS A 183 -5.88 7.75 19.12
C LYS A 183 -4.39 7.47 19.31
N ALA A 184 -3.66 7.17 18.23
CA ALA A 184 -2.23 6.85 18.27
C ALA A 184 -1.48 7.45 17.07
N SER A 185 -1.66 8.75 16.82
CA SER A 185 -1.01 9.47 15.71
C SER A 185 0.51 9.27 15.68
N GLU A 186 1.19 9.39 16.83
CA GLU A 186 2.64 9.24 16.92
C GLU A 186 3.09 7.83 16.50
N ALA A 187 2.45 6.79 17.04
CA ALA A 187 2.76 5.40 16.70
C ALA A 187 2.39 5.07 15.25
N PHE A 188 1.29 5.63 14.74
CA PHE A 188 0.89 5.50 13.35
C PHE A 188 1.96 6.07 12.42
N ASP A 189 2.37 7.32 12.65
CA ASP A 189 3.38 7.99 11.84
C ASP A 189 4.76 7.31 11.97
N GLN A 190 5.08 6.77 13.14
CA GLN A 190 6.29 5.99 13.38
C GLN A 190 6.30 4.70 12.55
N VAL A 191 5.27 3.85 12.66
CA VAL A 191 5.18 2.60 11.88
C VAL A 191 5.19 2.90 10.38
N PHE A 192 4.47 3.94 9.96
CA PHE A 192 4.40 4.35 8.56
C PHE A 192 5.75 4.89 8.03
N SER A 193 6.44 5.74 8.79
CA SER A 193 7.73 6.29 8.39
C SER A 193 8.82 5.22 8.35
N GLN A 194 8.76 4.23 9.23
CA GLN A 194 9.70 3.10 9.25
C GLN A 194 9.69 2.29 7.95
N HIS A 195 8.52 2.06 7.34
CA HIS A 195 8.43 1.45 6.02
C HIS A 195 9.26 2.22 4.98
N ASN A 196 9.05 3.53 4.93
CA ASN A 196 9.73 4.43 4.01
C ASN A 196 11.24 4.48 4.26
N LEU A 197 11.65 4.51 5.53
CA LEU A 197 13.05 4.50 5.93
C LEU A 197 13.75 3.19 5.53
N ARG A 198 13.07 2.04 5.67
CA ARG A 198 13.58 0.75 5.18
C ARG A 198 13.83 0.79 3.67
N LEU A 199 12.82 1.20 2.89
CA LEU A 199 12.96 1.28 1.43
C LEU A 199 14.07 2.26 1.02
N ALA A 200 14.18 3.39 1.71
CA ALA A 200 15.25 4.36 1.46
C ALA A 200 16.64 3.79 1.78
N ARG A 201 16.78 3.02 2.87
CA ARG A 201 18.03 2.33 3.23
C ARG A 201 18.41 1.31 2.15
N ASP A 202 17.48 0.44 1.78
CA ASP A 202 17.70 -0.61 0.78
C ASP A 202 18.03 0.00 -0.60
N ALA A 203 17.39 1.12 -0.96
CA ALA A 203 17.69 1.85 -2.19
C ALA A 203 19.12 2.45 -2.17
N ARG A 204 19.56 3.01 -1.05
CA ARG A 204 20.93 3.55 -0.88
C ARG A 204 21.98 2.44 -0.94
N GLU A 205 21.70 1.28 -0.34
CA GLU A 205 22.60 0.12 -0.45
C GLU A 205 22.76 -0.33 -1.89
N ARG A 206 21.66 -0.37 -2.66
CA ARG A 206 21.69 -0.69 -4.09
C ARG A 206 22.44 0.36 -4.92
N GLN A 207 22.27 1.65 -4.63
CA GLN A 207 23.07 2.73 -5.26
C GLN A 207 24.57 2.53 -5.01
N LYS A 208 24.94 2.21 -3.76
CA LYS A 208 26.33 1.97 -3.37
C LYS A 208 26.94 0.76 -4.10
N GLN A 209 26.19 -0.33 -4.23
CA GLN A 209 26.62 -1.51 -4.98
C GLN A 209 26.88 -1.21 -6.47
N LEU A 210 26.17 -0.23 -7.03
CA LEU A 210 26.30 0.21 -8.41
C LEU A 210 27.34 1.33 -8.61
N GLY A 211 28.04 1.75 -7.56
CA GLY A 211 29.05 2.81 -7.63
C GLY A 211 28.48 4.20 -7.89
N ILE A 212 27.20 4.43 -7.59
CA ILE A 212 26.52 5.71 -7.78
C ILE A 212 26.71 6.56 -6.53
N GLU A 213 27.09 7.84 -6.67
CA GLU A 213 27.14 8.76 -5.54
C GLU A 213 25.77 8.83 -4.85
N SER A 214 25.78 8.66 -3.52
CA SER A 214 24.59 8.55 -2.68
C SER A 214 23.68 9.77 -2.83
N THR A 215 22.66 9.67 -3.68
CA THR A 215 21.57 10.64 -3.79
C THR A 215 20.34 10.10 -3.07
N ASN A 216 19.56 10.98 -2.42
CA ASN A 216 18.32 10.54 -1.79
C ASN A 216 17.37 9.97 -2.85
N PRO A 217 16.80 8.76 -2.64
CA PRO A 217 15.87 8.19 -3.60
C PRO A 217 14.63 9.09 -3.72
N ALA A 218 14.13 9.19 -4.94
CA ALA A 218 12.83 9.78 -5.23
C ALA A 218 11.72 8.97 -4.56
N THR A 219 10.56 9.58 -4.35
CA THR A 219 9.44 8.92 -3.70
C THR A 219 8.17 9.07 -4.52
N VAL A 220 7.39 8.01 -4.66
CA VAL A 220 6.04 8.05 -5.23
C VAL A 220 5.04 7.53 -4.20
N CYS A 221 3.87 8.15 -4.13
CA CYS A 221 2.78 7.73 -3.26
C CYS A 221 1.71 7.04 -4.11
N PRO A 222 1.16 5.87 -3.71
CA PRO A 222 0.07 5.26 -4.49
C PRO A 222 -1.20 6.12 -4.43
N PRO A 223 -2.00 6.14 -5.51
CA PRO A 223 -3.31 6.81 -5.55
C PRO A 223 -4.24 6.46 -4.39
N PHE A 224 -4.26 5.20 -3.92
CA PHE A 224 -5.09 4.79 -2.78
C PHE A 224 -4.79 5.61 -1.52
N ARG A 225 -3.53 6.02 -1.32
CA ARG A 225 -3.10 6.88 -0.20
C ARG A 225 -3.55 8.33 -0.37
N VAL A 226 -3.74 8.81 -1.60
CA VAL A 226 -4.34 10.12 -1.88
C VAL A 226 -5.84 10.10 -1.53
N GLY A 227 -6.54 9.02 -1.89
CA GLY A 227 -7.94 8.81 -1.54
C GLY A 227 -8.20 8.58 -0.04
N LEU A 228 -7.25 7.94 0.67
CA LEU A 228 -7.24 7.78 2.13
C LEU A 228 -7.28 9.11 2.92
N LEU A 229 -6.90 10.23 2.29
CA LEU A 229 -6.99 11.55 2.91
C LEU A 229 -8.43 12.12 2.91
N ASN A 230 -9.35 11.53 2.12
CA ASN A 230 -10.77 11.92 2.03
C ASN A 230 -11.67 10.67 2.15
N ALA A 231 -12.01 10.29 3.39
CA ALA A 231 -12.79 9.07 3.69
C ALA A 231 -14.20 9.02 3.04
N GLU A 232 -14.77 10.16 2.64
CA GLU A 232 -16.07 10.23 1.96
C GLU A 232 -16.02 9.81 0.48
N ALA A 233 -14.82 9.68 -0.10
CA ALA A 233 -14.60 9.61 -1.53
C ALA A 233 -14.29 8.19 -2.05
N VAL A 234 -14.51 7.10 -1.31
CA VAL A 234 -14.10 5.73 -1.75
C VAL A 234 -14.59 5.36 -3.15
N PHE A 235 -15.74 5.90 -3.57
CA PHE A 235 -16.28 5.74 -4.93
C PHE A 235 -15.70 6.70 -5.95
N ASP A 236 -15.35 7.92 -5.53
CA ASP A 236 -14.56 8.83 -6.35
C ASP A 236 -13.13 8.29 -6.49
N ILE A 237 -12.60 7.46 -5.58
CA ILE A 237 -11.30 6.80 -5.73
C ILE A 237 -11.29 5.90 -6.96
N VAL A 238 -12.38 5.19 -7.28
CA VAL A 238 -12.40 4.37 -8.51
C VAL A 238 -12.30 5.27 -9.75
N LYS A 239 -13.02 6.40 -9.76
CA LYS A 239 -12.95 7.41 -10.83
C LYS A 239 -11.64 8.19 -10.84
N GLU A 240 -11.03 8.46 -9.70
CA GLU A 240 -9.75 9.15 -9.57
C GLU A 240 -8.60 8.23 -9.93
N VAL A 241 -8.68 6.94 -9.59
CA VAL A 241 -7.80 5.89 -10.10
C VAL A 241 -7.98 5.81 -11.61
N GLU A 242 -9.21 5.74 -12.12
CA GLU A 242 -9.50 5.78 -13.57
C GLU A 242 -8.87 7.02 -14.23
N ILE A 243 -9.13 8.23 -13.73
CA ILE A 243 -8.54 9.49 -14.20
C ILE A 243 -7.02 9.49 -14.07
N ALA A 244 -6.45 8.97 -12.99
CA ALA A 244 -5.01 8.91 -12.78
C ALA A 244 -4.34 7.94 -13.76
N TYR A 245 -4.94 6.78 -14.01
CA TYR A 245 -4.46 5.79 -14.98
C TYR A 245 -4.67 6.28 -16.42
N GLU A 246 -5.83 6.85 -16.75
CA GLU A 246 -6.11 7.47 -18.05
C GLU A 246 -5.15 8.64 -18.31
N ASN A 247 -4.91 9.51 -17.32
CA ASN A 247 -3.93 10.58 -17.45
C ASN A 247 -2.51 10.02 -17.61
N GLN A 248 -2.11 9.00 -16.85
CA GLN A 248 -0.81 8.35 -17.05
C GLN A 248 -0.65 7.75 -18.46
N LEU A 249 -1.72 7.19 -19.02
CA LEU A 249 -1.78 6.68 -20.40
C LEU A 249 -1.81 7.81 -21.45
N LEU A 250 -2.47 8.93 -21.16
CA LEU A 250 -2.50 10.10 -22.03
C LEU A 250 -1.13 10.78 -22.10
N PHE A 251 -0.46 10.94 -20.95
CA PHE A 251 0.88 11.53 -20.87
C PHE A 251 1.94 10.68 -21.59
N THR A 252 1.78 9.35 -21.61
CA THR A 252 2.67 8.48 -22.38
C THR A 252 2.46 8.61 -23.90
N ARG A 253 1.22 8.82 -24.37
CA ARG A 253 0.95 9.10 -25.79
C ARG A 253 1.53 10.43 -26.25
N ILE A 254 1.54 11.45 -25.38
CA ILE A 254 2.14 12.75 -25.68
C ILE A 254 3.67 12.69 -25.68
N ALA A 255 4.29 11.89 -24.80
CA ALA A 255 5.75 11.74 -24.73
C ALA A 255 6.34 10.80 -25.80
N SER A 256 5.50 10.08 -26.54
CA SER A 256 5.89 9.15 -27.62
C SER A 256 5.77 9.75 -29.03
N ASN A 257 5.33 11.02 -29.13
CA ASN A 257 5.23 11.81 -30.36
C ASN A 257 6.18 13.01 -30.27
#